data_AF-A0A2M7MJU3-F1
#
_entry.id   AF-A0A2M7MJU3-F1
#
_cell.length_a   1.000
_cell.length_b   1.000
_cell.length_c   1.000
_cell.angle_alpha   90.00
_cell.angle_beta   90.00
_cell.angle_gamma   90.00
#
_symmetry.space_group_name_H-M   'P 1'
#
loop_
_entity.id
_entity.type
_entity.pdbx_description
1 polymer ?
#
loop_
_entity_poly.entity_id
_entity_poly.type
_entity_poly.pdbx_seq_one_letter_code
_entity_poly.pdbx_strand_id
1 'polypeptide(L)'
;MKRYNLFLCFFLLLTINGTVYPERYLSSSPNTYTWYGSYVDMGYRYIDHWANHSYGWYLNQNGAGDGLSFNDVEASAILSHDTWTSSSVSTTDLTINYLGATTATWGNDGINTVFWAEDGDPAFEVGGPLYGINPGGITCVKVNSNYEFIEADVIMNGKKVWEIGGIDPELHDMRNCLTHEVGHTIGLGHPSSMTTPAQTMWVYVPPPDDPRDLTDDDIVGVSFLYGGKITDNRTLGGSLYFNWPISVVAGKILTLNSGSTLNFESAASLNVNGTLIANGTSTSKVTFDFISPNSTTQNGLKFNPGSSGTINNAIIKNGYYGVSVTGNPTGTTNI
;
A
#
# COMPACT_ATOMS: atom_id res chain seq x y z
N MET A 1 -47.41 16.47 42.80
CA MET A 1 -46.66 16.05 41.60
C MET A 1 -45.24 16.57 41.71
N LYS A 2 -44.29 15.72 42.11
CA LYS A 2 -42.87 16.06 42.29
C LYS A 2 -42.14 15.82 40.97
N ARG A 3 -41.41 16.84 40.49
CA ARG A 3 -40.50 16.77 39.34
C ARG A 3 -39.19 16.13 39.81
N TYR A 4 -38.71 15.11 39.10
CA TYR A 4 -37.35 14.60 39.25
C TYR A 4 -36.50 15.10 38.07
N ASN A 5 -35.46 15.87 38.38
CA ASN A 5 -34.37 16.21 37.47
C ASN A 5 -33.48 14.98 37.34
N LEU A 6 -33.39 14.40 36.15
CA LEU A 6 -32.41 13.36 35.85
C LEU A 6 -31.16 14.04 35.29
N PHE A 7 -30.13 14.13 36.11
CA PHE A 7 -28.78 14.50 35.70
C PHE A 7 -28.24 13.35 34.83
N LEU A 8 -28.18 13.55 33.50
CA LEU A 8 -27.49 12.63 32.59
C LEU A 8 -26.00 13.01 32.60
N CYS A 9 -25.21 12.37 33.47
CA CYS A 9 -23.76 12.39 33.33
C CYS A 9 -23.39 11.54 32.11
N PHE A 10 -23.04 12.19 31.00
CA PHE A 10 -22.34 11.58 29.89
C PHE A 10 -20.95 11.15 30.37
N PHE A 11 -20.79 9.86 30.71
CA PHE A 11 -19.48 9.22 30.64
C PHE A 11 -19.25 8.84 29.19
N LEU A 12 -18.40 9.63 28.52
CA LEU A 12 -17.79 9.27 27.24
C LEU A 12 -16.99 7.99 27.48
N LEU A 13 -17.52 6.83 27.10
CA LEU A 13 -16.71 5.63 26.96
C LEU A 13 -15.70 5.91 25.83
N LEU A 14 -14.46 6.23 26.21
CA LEU A 14 -13.31 6.00 25.34
C LEU A 14 -13.16 4.48 25.20
N THR A 15 -13.86 3.89 24.24
CA THR A 15 -13.40 2.64 23.65
C THR A 15 -12.13 2.96 22.89
N ILE A 16 -10.98 2.59 23.45
CA ILE A 16 -9.76 2.36 22.68
C ILE A 16 -10.02 1.09 21.86
N ASN A 17 -10.87 1.21 20.83
CA ASN A 17 -10.84 0.27 19.73
C ASN A 17 -9.59 0.68 18.95
N GLY A 18 -8.49 -0.05 19.14
CA GLY A 18 -7.41 0.01 18.17
C GLY A 18 -8.02 -0.38 16.83
N THR A 19 -8.27 0.60 15.96
CA THR A 19 -8.66 0.32 14.59
C THR A 19 -7.54 -0.51 13.99
N VAL A 20 -7.83 -1.77 13.67
CA VAL A 20 -6.92 -2.62 12.90
C VAL A 20 -7.12 -2.21 11.46
N TYR A 21 -6.08 -1.66 10.85
CA TYR A 21 -6.05 -1.30 9.45
C TYR A 21 -5.67 -2.56 8.66
N PRO A 22 -6.53 -3.04 7.74
CA PRO A 22 -6.29 -4.32 7.09
C PRO A 22 -5.08 -4.29 6.18
N GLU A 23 -4.85 -3.19 5.44
CA GLU A 23 -3.81 -3.13 4.42
C GLU A 23 -2.41 -3.46 4.95
N ARG A 24 -1.63 -4.16 4.14
CA ARG A 24 -0.26 -4.58 4.45
C ARG A 24 0.67 -4.28 3.28
N TYR A 25 1.96 -4.27 3.58
CA TYR A 25 3.02 -4.04 2.62
C TYR A 25 4.01 -5.21 2.60
N LEU A 26 4.71 -5.40 1.49
CA LEU A 26 5.77 -6.38 1.37
C LEU A 26 7.05 -5.89 2.05
N SER A 27 7.75 -6.84 2.66
CA SER A 27 9.10 -6.68 3.16
C SER A 27 9.90 -7.94 2.84
N SER A 28 10.86 -7.80 1.93
CA SER A 28 11.64 -8.90 1.38
C SER A 28 13.11 -8.83 1.82
N SER A 29 13.81 -9.95 1.71
CA SER A 29 15.25 -9.98 1.97
C SER A 29 16.01 -9.30 0.82
N PRO A 30 16.85 -8.30 1.09
CA PRO A 30 17.62 -7.62 0.04
C PRO A 30 18.47 -8.55 -0.80
N ASN A 31 18.58 -8.22 -2.09
CA ASN A 31 19.37 -8.90 -3.11
C ASN A 31 19.02 -10.39 -3.32
N THR A 32 17.86 -10.82 -2.82
CA THR A 32 17.33 -12.17 -3.02
C THR A 32 16.12 -12.08 -3.96
N TYR A 33 16.11 -12.92 -4.99
CA TYR A 33 14.92 -13.12 -5.82
C TYR A 33 14.01 -14.12 -5.10
N THR A 34 12.81 -13.69 -4.72
CA THR A 34 11.92 -14.44 -3.81
C THR A 34 10.47 -14.23 -4.17
N TRP A 35 9.66 -15.25 -3.90
CA TRP A 35 8.18 -15.20 -3.94
C TRP A 35 7.57 -15.35 -2.55
N TYR A 36 8.42 -15.25 -1.52
CA TYR A 36 8.03 -15.19 -0.12
C TYR A 36 8.57 -13.90 0.50
N GLY A 37 7.73 -13.27 1.32
CA GLY A 37 8.07 -12.06 2.07
C GLY A 37 7.31 -12.00 3.38
N SER A 38 7.64 -11.02 4.21
CA SER A 38 6.81 -10.69 5.38
C SER A 38 5.80 -9.62 5.00
N TYR A 39 4.57 -9.77 5.49
CA TYR A 39 3.60 -8.67 5.45
C TYR A 39 3.85 -7.77 6.64
N VAL A 40 3.92 -6.46 6.42
CA VAL A 40 4.22 -5.46 7.44
C VAL A 40 3.22 -4.31 7.41
N ASP A 41 3.14 -3.55 8.50
CA ASP A 41 2.24 -2.41 8.64
C ASP A 41 2.85 -1.10 8.10
N MET A 42 1.97 -0.12 7.88
CA MET A 42 2.36 1.25 7.58
C MET A 42 3.37 1.78 8.60
N GLY A 43 4.46 2.37 8.12
CA GLY A 43 5.52 2.90 8.97
C GLY A 43 6.52 1.83 9.46
N TYR A 44 6.46 0.60 8.94
CA TYR A 44 7.60 -0.30 9.04
C TYR A 44 8.78 0.25 8.22
N ARG A 45 10.01 0.05 8.71
CA ARG A 45 11.21 0.67 8.14
C ARG A 45 11.63 0.10 6.79
N TYR A 46 11.28 -1.15 6.53
CA TYR A 46 11.81 -1.93 5.42
C TYR A 46 10.67 -2.37 4.50
N ILE A 47 10.02 -1.39 3.87
CA ILE A 47 8.90 -1.62 2.95
C ILE A 47 9.42 -1.63 1.53
N ASP A 48 9.06 -2.67 0.78
CA ASP A 48 9.45 -2.83 -0.61
C ASP A 48 8.65 -1.85 -1.50
N HIS A 49 9.33 -1.13 -2.39
CA HIS A 49 8.68 -0.14 -3.26
C HIS A 49 9.52 0.17 -4.51
N TRP A 50 8.93 0.80 -5.53
CA TRP A 50 9.68 1.31 -6.68
C TRP A 50 10.18 2.73 -6.40
N ALA A 51 11.50 2.94 -6.40
CA ALA A 51 12.11 4.22 -6.04
C ALA A 51 11.60 5.41 -6.88
N ASN A 52 11.33 5.18 -8.17
CA ASN A 52 10.91 6.23 -9.12
C ASN A 52 9.39 6.29 -9.33
N HIS A 53 8.60 5.61 -8.47
CA HIS A 53 7.14 5.50 -8.61
C HIS A 53 6.73 5.04 -10.02
N SER A 54 7.58 4.23 -10.65
CA SER A 54 7.38 3.76 -11.99
C SER A 54 8.15 2.47 -12.25
N TYR A 55 7.56 1.60 -13.05
CA TYR A 55 8.26 0.48 -13.67
C TYR A 55 7.66 0.18 -15.05
N GLY A 56 8.43 -0.55 -15.86
CA GLY A 56 7.96 -1.06 -17.13
C GLY A 56 7.89 -2.59 -17.09
N TRP A 57 6.95 -3.17 -17.83
CA TRP A 57 6.73 -4.63 -17.84
C TRP A 57 6.49 -5.15 -19.25
N TYR A 58 6.74 -6.44 -19.44
CA TYR A 58 6.54 -7.16 -20.70
C TYR A 58 5.55 -8.30 -20.50
N LEU A 59 4.83 -8.64 -21.57
CA LEU A 59 3.95 -9.81 -21.61
C LEU A 59 4.65 -10.92 -22.39
N ASN A 60 4.71 -12.13 -21.85
CA ASN A 60 5.20 -13.26 -22.61
C ASN A 60 4.29 -13.52 -23.83
N GLN A 61 4.88 -13.64 -25.02
CA GLN A 61 4.18 -13.74 -26.30
C GLN A 61 3.30 -14.99 -26.46
N ASN A 62 3.48 -16.01 -25.60
CA ASN A 62 2.64 -17.21 -25.63
C ASN A 62 1.23 -16.92 -25.06
N GLY A 63 1.06 -15.85 -24.28
CA GLY A 63 -0.20 -15.51 -23.64
C GLY A 63 -0.66 -16.55 -22.62
N ALA A 64 -1.95 -16.54 -22.31
CA ALA A 64 -2.57 -17.46 -21.35
C ALA A 64 -2.99 -18.82 -21.94
N GLY A 65 -3.07 -18.92 -23.28
CA GLY A 65 -3.66 -20.10 -23.92
C GLY A 65 -5.19 -20.14 -23.78
N ASP A 66 -5.76 -21.33 -23.57
CA ASP A 66 -7.20 -21.56 -23.27
C ASP A 66 -8.22 -21.01 -24.27
N GLY A 67 -7.80 -20.78 -25.52
CA GLY A 67 -8.65 -20.17 -26.55
C GLY A 67 -8.79 -18.66 -26.43
N LEU A 68 -8.10 -18.03 -25.47
CA LEU A 68 -7.92 -16.58 -25.40
C LEU A 68 -6.89 -16.14 -26.45
N SER A 69 -7.21 -15.10 -27.22
CA SER A 69 -6.23 -14.54 -28.15
C SER A 69 -5.17 -13.76 -27.38
N PHE A 70 -3.95 -13.69 -27.91
CA PHE A 70 -2.90 -12.86 -27.33
C PHE A 70 -3.36 -11.42 -27.10
N ASN A 71 -4.13 -10.85 -28.02
CA ASN A 71 -4.66 -9.49 -27.90
C ASN A 71 -5.62 -9.33 -26.72
N ASP A 72 -6.44 -10.34 -26.42
CA ASP A 72 -7.37 -10.29 -25.29
C ASP A 72 -6.62 -10.39 -23.95
N VAL A 73 -5.59 -11.24 -23.91
CA VAL A 73 -4.67 -11.37 -22.77
C VAL A 73 -3.91 -10.07 -22.54
N GLU A 74 -3.35 -9.49 -23.61
CA GLU A 74 -2.64 -8.21 -23.58
C GLU A 74 -3.52 -7.08 -23.07
N ALA A 75 -4.72 -6.92 -23.64
CA ALA A 75 -5.65 -5.88 -23.22
C ALA A 75 -6.03 -6.02 -21.74
N SER A 76 -6.28 -7.24 -21.27
CA SER A 76 -6.63 -7.50 -19.88
C SER A 76 -5.46 -7.28 -18.92
N ALA A 77 -4.24 -7.64 -19.34
CA ALA A 77 -3.03 -7.40 -18.56
C ALA A 77 -2.73 -5.91 -18.44
N ILE A 78 -2.90 -5.13 -19.52
CA ILE A 78 -2.80 -3.66 -19.46
C ILE A 78 -3.83 -3.07 -18.49
N LEU A 79 -5.10 -3.49 -18.57
CA LEU A 79 -6.15 -3.00 -17.66
C LEU A 79 -5.86 -3.35 -16.19
N SER A 80 -5.32 -4.54 -15.92
CA SER A 80 -4.95 -4.97 -14.56
C SER A 80 -3.85 -4.09 -13.97
N HIS A 81 -2.88 -3.68 -14.80
CA HIS A 81 -1.85 -2.72 -14.40
C HIS A 81 -2.38 -1.30 -14.22
N ASP A 82 -3.18 -0.82 -15.18
CA ASP A 82 -3.71 0.55 -15.18
C ASP A 82 -4.62 0.83 -13.96
N THR A 83 -5.25 -0.22 -13.41
CA THR A 83 -6.09 -0.17 -12.21
C THR A 83 -5.36 0.44 -11.00
N TRP A 84 -4.04 0.24 -10.90
CA TRP A 84 -3.22 0.73 -9.78
C TRP A 84 -2.58 2.09 -10.03
N THR A 85 -2.62 2.60 -11.26
CA THR A 85 -1.90 3.82 -11.66
C THR A 85 -2.63 5.10 -11.24
N SER A 86 -1.94 6.24 -11.36
CA SER A 86 -2.51 7.57 -11.15
C SER A 86 -3.71 7.89 -12.06
N SER A 87 -3.91 7.14 -13.15
CA SER A 87 -5.08 7.29 -14.02
C SER A 87 -6.38 6.77 -13.38
N SER A 88 -6.26 5.78 -12.49
CA SER A 88 -7.37 5.14 -11.78
C SER A 88 -7.46 5.61 -10.33
N VAL A 89 -6.32 5.92 -9.70
CA VAL A 89 -6.23 6.33 -8.30
C VAL A 89 -5.58 7.72 -8.21
N SER A 90 -6.40 8.75 -8.04
CA SER A 90 -5.92 10.16 -8.01
C SER A 90 -4.96 10.52 -6.86
N THR A 91 -4.83 9.63 -5.87
CA THR A 91 -4.01 9.82 -4.68
C THR A 91 -2.62 9.20 -4.78
N THR A 92 -2.32 8.47 -5.85
CA THR A 92 -0.97 7.96 -6.16
C THR A 92 -0.37 8.68 -7.35
N ASP A 93 0.96 8.73 -7.41
CA ASP A 93 1.72 9.20 -8.56
C ASP A 93 2.34 8.03 -9.36
N LEU A 94 1.92 6.78 -9.07
CA LEU A 94 2.41 5.55 -9.69
C LEU A 94 2.08 5.51 -11.19
N THR A 95 3.09 5.19 -12.00
CA THR A 95 2.94 4.92 -13.44
C THR A 95 3.47 3.52 -13.77
N ILE A 96 2.74 2.77 -14.58
CA ILE A 96 3.15 1.44 -15.00
C ILE A 96 3.07 1.38 -16.51
N ASN A 97 4.16 0.98 -17.17
CA ASN A 97 4.28 1.08 -18.61
C ASN A 97 4.39 -0.31 -19.24
N TYR A 98 3.44 -0.65 -20.11
CA TYR A 98 3.60 -1.83 -20.96
C TYR A 98 4.66 -1.57 -22.03
N LEU A 99 5.68 -2.43 -22.06
CA LEU A 99 6.83 -2.31 -22.96
C LEU A 99 6.76 -3.26 -24.17
N GLY A 100 5.73 -4.11 -24.23
CA GLY A 100 5.40 -4.95 -25.37
C GLY A 100 5.57 -6.46 -25.16
N ALA A 101 5.49 -7.15 -26.29
CA ALA A 101 5.87 -8.54 -26.53
C ALA A 101 7.23 -8.95 -25.92
N THR A 102 7.34 -10.06 -25.19
CA THR A 102 8.66 -10.69 -24.92
C THR A 102 8.65 -12.21 -25.07
N THR A 103 9.84 -12.77 -25.24
CA THR A 103 10.10 -14.22 -25.11
C THR A 103 10.63 -14.60 -23.73
N ALA A 104 10.96 -13.61 -22.90
CA ALA A 104 11.39 -13.82 -21.53
C ALA A 104 10.29 -14.53 -20.71
N THR A 105 10.71 -15.32 -19.74
CA THR A 105 9.86 -15.98 -18.76
C THR A 105 10.06 -15.28 -17.42
N TRP A 106 9.71 -15.95 -16.32
CA TRP A 106 10.14 -15.52 -14.99
C TRP A 106 11.61 -15.86 -14.74
N GLY A 107 12.30 -15.05 -13.94
CA GLY A 107 13.70 -15.25 -13.61
C GLY A 107 14.31 -14.06 -12.88
N ASN A 108 15.61 -14.12 -12.59
CA ASN A 108 16.37 -12.98 -12.10
C ASN A 108 17.22 -12.44 -13.24
N ASP A 109 16.56 -11.79 -14.19
CA ASP A 109 17.13 -11.33 -15.47
C ASP A 109 16.98 -9.81 -15.71
N GLY A 110 16.29 -9.12 -14.80
CA GLY A 110 16.03 -7.69 -14.84
C GLY A 110 14.87 -7.30 -15.75
N ILE A 111 14.01 -8.25 -16.14
CA ILE A 111 12.86 -8.03 -17.00
C ILE A 111 11.58 -8.35 -16.22
N ASN A 112 10.80 -7.33 -15.88
CA ASN A 112 9.50 -7.53 -15.24
C ASN A 112 8.53 -8.20 -16.22
N THR A 113 8.27 -9.48 -16.05
CA THR A 113 7.52 -10.28 -17.02
C THR A 113 6.21 -10.80 -16.42
N VAL A 114 5.11 -10.68 -17.17
CA VAL A 114 3.90 -11.48 -16.93
C VAL A 114 3.97 -12.73 -17.81
N PHE A 115 3.92 -13.90 -17.17
CA PHE A 115 4.13 -15.20 -17.83
C PHE A 115 3.13 -16.24 -17.31
N TRP A 116 2.62 -17.09 -18.19
CA TRP A 116 1.83 -18.27 -17.82
C TRP A 116 2.74 -19.50 -17.81
N ALA A 117 2.95 -20.05 -16.61
CA ALA A 117 3.71 -21.27 -16.43
C ALA A 117 2.88 -22.47 -16.85
N GLU A 118 3.40 -23.26 -17.78
CA GLU A 118 2.75 -24.43 -18.36
C GLU A 118 3.31 -25.75 -17.80
N ASP A 119 2.68 -26.87 -18.17
CA ASP A 119 3.20 -28.20 -17.83
C ASP A 119 4.67 -28.39 -18.26
N GLY A 120 5.51 -28.74 -17.30
CA GLY A 120 6.96 -28.88 -17.48
C GLY A 120 7.78 -27.63 -17.15
N ASP A 121 7.14 -26.52 -16.77
CA ASP A 121 7.84 -25.33 -16.28
C ASP A 121 8.47 -25.57 -14.90
N PRO A 122 9.72 -25.10 -14.65
CA PRO A 122 10.36 -25.16 -13.34
C PRO A 122 9.56 -24.53 -12.20
N ALA A 123 8.57 -23.66 -12.50
CA ALA A 123 7.67 -23.11 -11.50
C ALA A 123 6.91 -24.19 -10.72
N PHE A 124 6.65 -25.35 -11.35
CA PHE A 124 5.96 -26.48 -10.75
C PHE A 124 6.90 -27.56 -10.20
N GLU A 125 8.21 -27.37 -10.25
CA GLU A 125 9.20 -28.31 -9.72
C GLU A 125 9.56 -28.02 -8.27
N VAL A 126 10.23 -28.95 -7.58
CA VAL A 126 10.65 -28.75 -6.18
C VAL A 126 11.52 -27.50 -6.06
N GLY A 127 11.06 -26.53 -5.26
CA GLY A 127 11.73 -25.24 -5.09
C GLY A 127 11.27 -24.15 -6.06
N GLY A 128 10.34 -24.46 -6.97
CA GLY A 128 9.65 -23.49 -7.80
C GLY A 128 8.49 -22.79 -7.08
N PRO A 129 8.12 -21.58 -7.53
CA PRO A 129 7.13 -20.73 -6.88
C PRO A 129 5.71 -21.30 -6.81
N LEU A 130 5.30 -22.18 -7.73
CA LEU A 130 3.97 -22.78 -7.77
C LEU A 130 3.93 -24.19 -7.15
N TYR A 131 5.06 -24.70 -6.66
CA TYR A 131 5.17 -26.07 -6.18
C TYR A 131 4.32 -26.32 -4.92
N GLY A 132 3.33 -27.22 -5.04
CA GLY A 132 2.55 -27.74 -3.91
C GLY A 132 1.47 -26.81 -3.35
N ILE A 133 1.27 -25.61 -3.92
CA ILE A 133 0.30 -24.61 -3.41
C ILE A 133 -0.85 -24.26 -4.38
N ASN A 134 -0.71 -24.57 -5.69
CA ASN A 134 -1.74 -24.40 -6.73
C ASN A 134 -2.51 -23.05 -6.74
N PRO A 135 -1.85 -21.87 -6.61
CA PRO A 135 -2.52 -20.57 -6.64
C PRO A 135 -2.93 -20.18 -8.07
N GLY A 136 -3.71 -19.10 -8.20
CA GLY A 136 -4.02 -18.48 -9.49
C GLY A 136 -2.79 -17.86 -10.16
N GLY A 137 -2.02 -17.11 -9.39
CA GLY A 137 -0.73 -16.58 -9.77
C GLY A 137 0.18 -16.44 -8.57
N ILE A 138 1.39 -15.98 -8.82
CA ILE A 138 2.34 -15.60 -7.78
C ILE A 138 3.30 -14.55 -8.32
N THR A 139 3.56 -13.52 -7.52
CA THR A 139 4.56 -12.51 -7.83
C THR A 139 5.90 -12.85 -7.19
N CYS A 140 6.94 -12.88 -8.02
CA CYS A 140 8.33 -12.96 -7.60
C CYS A 140 8.95 -11.57 -7.64
N VAL A 141 9.72 -11.20 -6.62
CA VAL A 141 10.36 -9.88 -6.53
C VAL A 141 11.83 -9.97 -6.17
N LYS A 142 12.56 -8.94 -6.54
CA LYS A 142 13.92 -8.68 -6.06
C LYS A 142 14.07 -7.21 -5.70
N VAL A 143 14.57 -6.97 -4.49
CA VAL A 143 14.83 -5.62 -3.97
C VAL A 143 16.32 -5.39 -3.74
N ASN A 144 16.77 -4.14 -3.80
CA ASN A 144 18.13 -3.76 -3.43
C ASN A 144 18.28 -3.60 -1.90
N SER A 145 19.44 -3.14 -1.42
CA SER A 145 19.70 -2.91 0.01
C SER A 145 18.85 -1.81 0.66
N ASN A 146 18.18 -0.98 -0.14
CA ASN A 146 17.27 0.07 0.30
C ASN A 146 15.80 -0.38 0.27
N TYR A 147 15.52 -1.66 0.00
CA TYR A 147 14.17 -2.19 -0.20
C TYR A 147 13.48 -1.55 -1.41
N GLU A 148 14.25 -1.14 -2.41
CA GLU A 148 13.71 -0.67 -3.68
C GLU A 148 13.67 -1.83 -4.67
N PHE A 149 12.53 -2.07 -5.32
CA PHE A 149 12.40 -3.07 -6.37
C PHE A 149 13.40 -2.80 -7.49
N ILE A 150 14.03 -3.89 -7.93
CA ILE A 150 14.87 -3.96 -9.12
C ILE A 150 14.10 -4.72 -10.21
N GLU A 151 13.30 -5.70 -9.80
CA GLU A 151 12.62 -6.65 -10.67
C GLU A 151 11.39 -7.23 -9.96
N ALA A 152 10.32 -7.44 -10.71
CA ALA A 152 9.09 -8.09 -10.30
C ALA A 152 8.47 -8.86 -11.48
N ASP A 153 8.39 -10.19 -11.35
CA ASP A 153 7.70 -11.07 -12.29
C ASP A 153 6.35 -11.52 -11.74
N VAL A 154 5.38 -11.69 -12.63
CA VAL A 154 4.10 -12.32 -12.31
C VAL A 154 4.03 -13.65 -13.04
N ILE A 155 3.90 -14.73 -12.27
CA ILE A 155 3.77 -16.09 -12.77
C ILE A 155 2.33 -16.54 -12.58
N MET A 156 1.59 -16.56 -13.68
CA MET A 156 0.22 -17.09 -13.72
C MET A 156 0.27 -18.61 -13.88
N ASN A 157 -0.65 -19.32 -13.22
CA ASN A 157 -0.71 -20.77 -13.28
C ASN A 157 -1.45 -21.23 -14.55
N GLY A 158 -0.70 -21.63 -15.59
CA GLY A 158 -1.25 -22.14 -16.86
C GLY A 158 -1.95 -23.50 -16.76
N LYS A 159 -1.87 -24.21 -15.61
CA LYS A 159 -2.67 -25.43 -15.39
C LYS A 159 -4.13 -25.15 -15.04
N LYS A 160 -4.48 -23.88 -14.81
CA LYS A 160 -5.86 -23.42 -14.62
C LYS A 160 -6.43 -23.05 -15.97
N VAL A 161 -7.74 -23.23 -16.12
CA VAL A 161 -8.46 -22.72 -17.30
C VAL A 161 -8.88 -21.29 -17.02
N TRP A 162 -8.41 -20.37 -17.85
CA TRP A 162 -8.64 -18.94 -17.70
C TRP A 162 -9.81 -18.44 -18.54
N GLU A 163 -10.53 -17.48 -17.97
CA GLU A 163 -11.47 -16.65 -18.71
C GLU A 163 -11.20 -15.16 -18.44
N ILE A 164 -11.78 -14.30 -19.28
CA ILE A 164 -11.75 -12.85 -19.10
C ILE A 164 -13.16 -12.38 -18.86
N GLY A 165 -13.45 -11.90 -17.66
CA GLY A 165 -14.67 -11.15 -17.43
C GLY A 165 -15.89 -12.01 -17.09
N GLY A 166 -15.74 -13.32 -16.98
CA GLY A 166 -16.85 -14.24 -16.74
C GLY A 166 -17.22 -14.42 -15.27
N ILE A 167 -18.24 -15.22 -15.06
CA ILE A 167 -18.79 -15.60 -13.74
C ILE A 167 -18.87 -17.12 -13.64
N ASP A 168 -18.18 -17.84 -14.52
CA ASP A 168 -18.23 -19.29 -14.55
C ASP A 168 -17.50 -19.81 -13.31
N PRO A 169 -18.19 -20.47 -12.37
CA PRO A 169 -17.56 -20.95 -11.15
C PRO A 169 -16.53 -22.06 -11.40
N GLU A 170 -16.47 -22.62 -12.61
CA GLU A 170 -15.48 -23.61 -13.03
C GLU A 170 -14.23 -23.00 -13.69
N LEU A 171 -14.28 -21.71 -14.06
CA LEU A 171 -13.18 -20.99 -14.70
C LEU A 171 -12.56 -19.97 -13.74
N HIS A 172 -11.31 -19.58 -14.03
CA HIS A 172 -10.61 -18.58 -13.24
C HIS A 172 -10.61 -17.24 -13.99
N ASP A 173 -11.09 -16.18 -13.33
CA ASP A 173 -10.99 -14.85 -13.93
C ASP A 173 -9.54 -14.36 -13.91
N MET A 174 -9.00 -14.23 -15.11
CA MET A 174 -7.64 -13.79 -15.35
C MET A 174 -7.39 -12.35 -14.90
N ARG A 175 -8.36 -11.45 -15.11
CA ARG A 175 -8.21 -10.04 -14.77
C ARG A 175 -8.23 -9.83 -13.26
N ASN A 176 -9.07 -10.54 -12.51
CA ASN A 176 -9.07 -10.49 -11.06
C ASN A 176 -7.73 -10.98 -10.51
N CYS A 177 -7.33 -12.20 -10.88
CA CYS A 177 -6.08 -12.78 -10.40
C CYS A 177 -4.87 -11.90 -10.78
N LEU A 178 -4.82 -11.40 -12.01
CA LEU A 178 -3.70 -10.57 -12.45
C LEU A 178 -3.70 -9.21 -11.75
N THR A 179 -4.85 -8.57 -11.51
CA THR A 179 -4.90 -7.31 -10.75
C THR A 179 -4.38 -7.51 -9.33
N HIS A 180 -4.68 -8.64 -8.70
CA HIS A 180 -4.12 -9.03 -7.39
C HIS A 180 -2.59 -9.17 -7.45
N GLU A 181 -2.06 -9.95 -8.39
CA GLU A 181 -0.61 -10.15 -8.50
C GLU A 181 0.14 -8.85 -8.81
N VAL A 182 -0.45 -7.95 -9.60
CA VAL A 182 0.10 -6.61 -9.83
C VAL A 182 0.16 -5.79 -8.54
N GLY A 183 -0.79 -5.96 -7.62
CA GLY A 183 -0.67 -5.32 -6.31
C GLY A 183 0.61 -5.75 -5.56
N HIS A 184 1.04 -7.01 -5.72
CA HIS A 184 2.33 -7.46 -5.18
C HIS A 184 3.54 -6.88 -5.94
N THR A 185 3.46 -6.65 -7.26
CA THR A 185 4.58 -6.04 -8.01
C THR A 185 4.84 -4.59 -7.61
N ILE A 186 3.86 -3.95 -6.96
CA ILE A 186 3.95 -2.59 -6.43
C ILE A 186 4.15 -2.58 -4.90
N GLY A 187 4.38 -3.73 -4.27
CA GLY A 187 4.76 -3.79 -2.84
C GLY A 187 3.59 -3.89 -1.86
N LEU A 188 2.36 -4.13 -2.31
CA LEU A 188 1.25 -4.44 -1.42
C LEU A 188 1.31 -5.90 -0.97
N GLY A 189 0.99 -6.15 0.30
CA GLY A 189 0.80 -7.49 0.85
C GLY A 189 -0.67 -7.86 0.93
N HIS A 190 -0.96 -9.11 1.28
CA HIS A 190 -2.32 -9.50 1.63
C HIS A 190 -2.77 -8.77 2.89
N PRO A 191 -4.02 -8.26 2.94
CA PRO A 191 -4.50 -7.58 4.12
C PRO A 191 -4.68 -8.56 5.28
N SER A 192 -4.52 -8.06 6.50
CA SER A 192 -4.62 -8.86 7.73
C SER A 192 -6.03 -9.39 8.02
N SER A 193 -7.04 -8.82 7.36
CA SER A 193 -8.43 -9.24 7.44
C SER A 193 -9.20 -8.84 6.18
N MET A 194 -10.21 -9.62 5.82
CA MET A 194 -11.12 -9.31 4.71
C MET A 194 -12.12 -8.21 5.09
N THR A 195 -12.46 -7.34 4.15
CA THR A 195 -13.56 -6.37 4.24
C THR A 195 -14.76 -6.83 3.39
N THR A 196 -15.82 -6.02 3.33
CA THR A 196 -16.97 -6.28 2.44
C THR A 196 -17.30 -5.00 1.68
N PRO A 197 -17.19 -4.98 0.33
CA PRO A 197 -16.75 -6.08 -0.55
C PRO A 197 -15.30 -6.53 -0.27
N ALA A 198 -14.94 -7.75 -0.66
CA ALA A 198 -13.58 -8.25 -0.49
C ALA A 198 -12.56 -7.38 -1.25
N GLN A 199 -11.41 -7.14 -0.64
CA GLN A 199 -10.32 -6.38 -1.27
C GLN A 199 -9.75 -7.13 -2.47
N THR A 200 -9.24 -6.39 -3.46
CA THR A 200 -8.47 -6.98 -4.56
C THR A 200 -7.26 -7.73 -4.03
N MET A 201 -6.58 -7.21 -3.00
CA MET A 201 -5.43 -7.88 -2.37
C MET A 201 -5.79 -9.02 -1.41
N TRP A 202 -7.07 -9.38 -1.26
CA TRP A 202 -7.43 -10.50 -0.41
C TRP A 202 -7.00 -11.85 -1.01
N VAL A 203 -6.34 -12.69 -0.22
CA VAL A 203 -5.72 -13.95 -0.67
C VAL A 203 -6.70 -14.98 -1.23
N TYR A 204 -7.98 -14.91 -0.84
CA TYR A 204 -8.99 -15.88 -1.23
C TYR A 204 -10.28 -15.18 -1.60
N VAL A 205 -10.52 -14.98 -2.88
CA VAL A 205 -11.78 -14.41 -3.35
C VAL A 205 -12.86 -15.51 -3.35
N PRO A 206 -13.92 -15.41 -2.52
CA PRO A 206 -15.02 -16.36 -2.57
C PRO A 206 -15.95 -16.04 -3.76
N PRO A 207 -16.41 -17.05 -4.53
CA PRO A 207 -17.46 -16.84 -5.51
C PRO A 207 -18.75 -16.27 -4.87
N PRO A 208 -19.52 -15.43 -5.57
CA PRO A 208 -19.34 -14.96 -6.94
C PRO A 208 -18.55 -13.65 -7.04
N ASP A 209 -17.91 -13.21 -5.96
CA ASP A 209 -17.15 -11.96 -5.97
C ASP A 209 -15.93 -12.12 -6.86
N ASP A 210 -15.64 -11.10 -7.66
CA ASP A 210 -14.47 -11.06 -8.54
C ASP A 210 -13.91 -9.62 -8.48
N PRO A 211 -13.13 -9.29 -7.43
CA PRO A 211 -12.72 -7.93 -7.11
C PRO A 211 -11.65 -7.44 -8.09
N ARG A 212 -12.10 -7.11 -9.30
CA ARG A 212 -11.32 -6.43 -10.35
C ARG A 212 -11.14 -4.94 -10.05
N ASP A 213 -12.00 -4.38 -9.21
CA ASP A 213 -11.99 -2.98 -8.81
C ASP A 213 -11.43 -2.85 -7.40
N LEU A 214 -10.61 -1.81 -7.20
CA LEU A 214 -9.99 -1.53 -5.92
C LEU A 214 -11.03 -1.13 -4.87
N THR A 215 -10.88 -1.66 -3.66
CA THR A 215 -11.60 -1.20 -2.48
C THR A 215 -10.86 -0.05 -1.79
N ASP A 216 -11.48 0.58 -0.79
CA ASP A 216 -10.85 1.65 -0.01
C ASP A 216 -9.51 1.20 0.63
N ASP A 217 -9.41 -0.06 1.05
CA ASP A 217 -8.20 -0.63 1.67
C ASP A 217 -7.04 -0.71 0.66
N ASP A 218 -7.33 -1.19 -0.56
CA ASP A 218 -6.39 -1.25 -1.67
C ASP A 218 -5.89 0.17 -2.05
N ILE A 219 -6.83 1.14 -2.11
CA ILE A 219 -6.54 2.55 -2.41
C ILE A 219 -5.67 3.18 -1.30
N VAL A 220 -5.93 2.90 -0.03
CA VAL A 220 -5.10 3.37 1.10
C VAL A 220 -3.67 2.83 0.96
N GLY A 221 -3.52 1.55 0.64
CA GLY A 221 -2.24 0.90 0.41
C GLY A 221 -1.40 1.62 -0.66
N VAL A 222 -1.91 1.70 -1.89
CA VAL A 222 -1.16 2.30 -3.01
C VAL A 222 -0.93 3.80 -2.83
N SER A 223 -1.88 4.52 -2.21
CA SER A 223 -1.76 5.95 -1.94
C SER A 223 -0.65 6.26 -0.93
N PHE A 224 -0.43 5.37 0.04
CA PHE A 224 0.67 5.49 0.98
C PHE A 224 2.02 5.25 0.31
N LEU A 225 2.16 4.16 -0.44
CA LEU A 225 3.43 3.78 -1.08
C LEU A 225 3.89 4.81 -2.12
N TYR A 226 2.97 5.26 -2.98
CA TYR A 226 3.34 6.02 -4.18
C TYR A 226 2.73 7.41 -4.25
N GLY A 227 2.03 7.84 -3.20
CA GLY A 227 1.65 9.24 -3.00
C GLY A 227 2.12 9.82 -1.67
N GLY A 228 2.60 8.97 -0.74
CA GLY A 228 2.83 9.37 0.64
C GLY A 228 1.56 9.91 1.30
N LYS A 229 0.36 9.46 0.90
CA LYS A 229 -0.91 10.04 1.36
C LYS A 229 -1.61 9.15 2.38
N ILE A 230 -2.03 9.76 3.48
CA ILE A 230 -2.98 9.17 4.43
C ILE A 230 -4.37 9.62 3.98
N THR A 231 -5.13 8.70 3.39
CA THR A 231 -6.42 8.96 2.71
C THR A 231 -7.65 8.56 3.54
N ASP A 232 -7.42 7.98 4.71
CA ASP A 232 -8.42 7.54 5.68
C ASP A 232 -8.25 8.25 7.04
N ASN A 233 -9.24 8.08 7.93
CA ASN A 233 -9.11 8.54 9.31
C ASN A 233 -8.29 7.50 10.09
N ARG A 234 -7.08 7.90 10.44
CA ARG A 234 -6.07 6.95 10.91
C ARG A 234 -5.60 7.21 12.32
N THR A 235 -5.46 6.16 13.12
CA THR A 235 -4.79 6.21 14.43
C THR A 235 -3.50 5.40 14.39
N LEU A 236 -2.37 6.04 14.68
CA LEU A 236 -1.05 5.40 14.67
C LEU A 236 -0.45 5.31 16.09
N GLY A 237 0.18 4.17 16.35
CA GLY A 237 0.81 3.80 17.61
C GLY A 237 2.24 3.28 17.41
N GLY A 238 3.08 3.37 18.44
CA GLY A 238 4.41 2.76 18.44
C GLY A 238 5.48 3.58 17.75
N SER A 239 6.58 2.92 17.34
CA SER A 239 7.71 3.56 16.64
C SER A 239 7.62 3.27 15.15
N LEU A 240 7.36 4.31 14.37
CA LEU A 240 7.16 4.25 12.92
C LEU A 240 8.30 4.98 12.20
N TYR A 241 8.58 4.55 10.97
CA TYR A 241 9.65 5.04 10.12
C TYR A 241 9.10 5.41 8.74
N PHE A 242 9.48 6.60 8.26
CA PHE A 242 9.12 7.10 6.94
C PHE A 242 10.36 7.68 6.27
N ASN A 243 10.82 7.04 5.20
CA ASN A 243 11.90 7.49 4.33
C ASN A 243 11.39 8.33 3.14
N TRP A 244 10.09 8.61 3.09
CA TRP A 244 9.46 9.58 2.20
C TRP A 244 8.52 10.51 2.98
N PRO A 245 8.20 11.71 2.45
CA PRO A 245 7.23 12.59 3.06
C PRO A 245 5.85 11.94 3.12
N ILE A 246 5.14 12.12 4.23
CA ILE A 246 3.72 11.72 4.33
C ILE A 246 2.81 12.95 4.45
N SER A 247 1.60 12.81 3.94
CA SER A 247 0.62 13.89 3.85
C SER A 247 -0.75 13.42 4.32
N VAL A 248 -1.29 14.08 5.35
CA VAL A 248 -2.70 13.91 5.73
C VAL A 248 -3.54 14.68 4.74
N VAL A 249 -4.35 14.01 3.93
CA VAL A 249 -5.17 14.68 2.91
C VAL A 249 -6.30 15.50 3.54
N ALA A 250 -6.82 16.49 2.81
CA ALA A 250 -7.88 17.36 3.30
C ALA A 250 -9.11 16.56 3.74
N GLY A 251 -9.72 16.97 4.86
CA GLY A 251 -10.89 16.29 5.44
C GLY A 251 -10.61 14.97 6.16
N LYS A 252 -9.36 14.50 6.20
CA LYS A 252 -8.94 13.29 6.94
C LYS A 252 -8.19 13.66 8.21
N ILE A 253 -8.23 12.74 9.18
CA ILE A 253 -7.66 12.93 10.50
C ILE A 253 -6.57 11.88 10.74
N LEU A 254 -5.35 12.34 11.05
CA LEU A 254 -4.30 11.50 11.62
C LEU A 254 -4.26 11.73 13.14
N THR A 255 -4.52 10.67 13.90
CA THR A 255 -4.39 10.65 15.36
C THR A 255 -3.15 9.85 15.76
N LEU A 256 -2.36 10.38 16.68
CA LEU A 256 -1.20 9.69 17.25
C LEU A 256 -1.47 9.37 18.72
N ASN A 257 -1.36 8.09 19.06
CA ASN A 257 -1.48 7.62 20.44
C ASN A 257 -0.35 8.19 21.32
N SER A 258 -0.59 8.29 22.63
CA SER A 258 0.46 8.70 23.57
C SER A 258 1.65 7.73 23.50
N GLY A 259 2.88 8.27 23.43
CA GLY A 259 4.10 7.47 23.33
C GLY A 259 4.49 7.09 21.91
N SER A 260 3.67 7.41 20.89
CA SER A 260 4.04 7.20 19.50
C SER A 260 5.28 7.99 19.11
N THR A 261 6.15 7.39 18.30
CA THR A 261 7.33 8.04 17.71
C THR A 261 7.28 7.90 16.20
N LEU A 262 7.28 9.01 15.49
CA LEU A 262 7.37 9.05 14.03
C LEU A 262 8.77 9.53 13.65
N ASN A 263 9.53 8.64 13.01
CA ASN A 263 10.88 8.88 12.54
C ASN A 263 10.83 9.22 11.04
N PHE A 264 11.29 10.40 10.67
CA PHE A 264 11.37 10.87 9.29
C PHE A 264 12.83 10.86 8.83
N GLU A 265 13.13 9.96 7.91
CA GLU A 265 14.43 9.78 7.28
C GLU A 265 14.47 10.54 5.94
N SER A 266 15.63 10.61 5.30
CA SER A 266 15.76 11.18 3.94
C SER A 266 15.15 12.57 3.76
N ALA A 267 15.20 13.40 4.82
CA ALA A 267 14.59 14.73 4.87
C ALA A 267 13.07 14.76 4.65
N ALA A 268 12.37 13.67 4.95
CA ALA A 268 10.92 13.57 4.91
C ALA A 268 10.24 14.56 5.89
N SER A 269 9.02 14.98 5.54
CA SER A 269 8.17 15.86 6.34
C SER A 269 6.83 15.19 6.62
N LEU A 270 6.10 15.69 7.62
CA LEU A 270 4.68 15.45 7.75
C LEU A 270 3.92 16.70 7.30
N ASN A 271 3.24 16.59 6.17
CA ASN A 271 2.39 17.63 5.62
C ASN A 271 0.95 17.41 6.09
N VAL A 272 0.31 18.43 6.63
CA VAL A 272 -1.05 18.37 7.15
C VAL A 272 -1.92 19.25 6.28
N ASN A 273 -2.74 18.62 5.43
CA ASN A 273 -3.82 19.29 4.69
C ASN A 273 -5.20 19.04 5.35
N GLY A 274 -5.31 17.96 6.13
CA GLY A 274 -6.47 17.65 6.96
C GLY A 274 -6.27 18.07 8.42
N THR A 275 -6.40 17.11 9.34
CA THR A 275 -6.27 17.31 10.78
C THR A 275 -5.20 16.40 11.39
N LEU A 276 -4.31 16.96 12.21
CA LEU A 276 -3.37 16.20 13.04
C LEU A 276 -3.77 16.28 14.52
N ILE A 277 -3.92 15.14 15.19
CA ILE A 277 -4.18 15.04 16.63
C ILE A 277 -3.05 14.25 17.28
N ALA A 278 -2.10 14.92 17.93
CA ALA A 278 -1.07 14.26 18.73
C ALA A 278 -1.47 14.23 20.21
N ASN A 279 -1.87 13.06 20.71
CA ASN A 279 -2.40 12.86 22.06
C ASN A 279 -1.33 12.41 23.05
N GLY A 280 -0.25 13.17 23.18
CA GLY A 280 0.76 12.90 24.20
C GLY A 280 0.24 13.19 25.61
N THR A 281 0.84 12.54 26.60
CA THR A 281 0.69 12.84 28.02
C THR A 281 2.02 13.32 28.61
N SER A 282 2.00 13.87 29.82
CA SER A 282 3.22 14.36 30.49
C SER A 282 4.28 13.25 30.70
N THR A 283 3.86 11.99 30.81
CA THR A 283 4.74 10.82 31.00
C THR A 283 4.92 9.97 29.75
N SER A 284 4.05 10.12 28.74
CA SER A 284 4.11 9.38 27.48
C SER A 284 3.87 10.35 26.31
N LYS A 285 4.94 11.03 25.92
CA LYS A 285 4.91 12.09 24.89
C LYS A 285 4.85 11.49 23.48
N VAL A 286 4.19 12.18 22.56
CA VAL A 286 4.33 11.88 21.12
C VAL A 286 5.66 12.48 20.64
N THR A 287 6.45 11.73 19.87
CA THR A 287 7.73 12.22 19.35
C THR A 287 7.70 12.28 17.83
N PHE A 288 8.07 13.42 17.27
CA PHE A 288 8.38 13.61 15.86
C PHE A 288 9.89 13.81 15.73
N ASP A 289 10.58 12.86 15.09
CA ASP A 289 12.03 12.88 14.91
C ASP A 289 12.39 12.99 13.43
N PHE A 290 12.81 14.17 13.00
CA PHE A 290 13.21 14.42 11.61
C PHE A 290 14.70 14.15 11.40
N ILE A 291 15.13 12.92 11.67
CA ILE A 291 16.51 12.41 11.80
C ILE A 291 17.53 13.03 10.82
N SER A 292 17.12 13.43 9.62
CA SER A 292 17.96 14.10 8.61
C SER A 292 17.48 15.53 8.29
N PRO A 293 17.84 16.57 9.08
CA PRO A 293 17.51 17.96 8.75
C PRO A 293 18.13 18.39 7.43
N ASN A 294 17.38 19.11 6.60
CA ASN A 294 17.84 19.54 5.28
C ASN A 294 17.36 20.97 4.98
N SER A 295 18.29 21.87 4.66
CA SER A 295 18.00 23.28 4.39
C SER A 295 17.29 23.53 3.05
N THR A 296 17.39 22.60 2.10
CA THR A 296 16.74 22.69 0.79
C THR A 296 15.27 22.26 0.88
N THR A 297 14.98 21.12 1.50
CA THR A 297 13.59 20.63 1.65
C THR A 297 12.87 21.24 2.86
N GLN A 298 13.63 21.82 3.79
CA GLN A 298 13.14 22.47 5.00
C GLN A 298 12.15 21.57 5.76
N ASN A 299 12.58 20.38 6.13
CA ASN A 299 11.73 19.36 6.72
C ASN A 299 11.19 19.73 8.10
N GLY A 300 10.01 19.20 8.44
CA GLY A 300 9.33 19.47 9.72
C GLY A 300 7.84 19.10 9.70
N LEU A 301 7.11 19.55 10.72
CA LEU A 301 5.64 19.51 10.75
C LEU A 301 5.08 20.71 9.98
N LYS A 302 4.37 20.46 8.88
CA LYS A 302 3.91 21.50 7.97
C LYS A 302 2.38 21.53 7.90
N PHE A 303 1.76 22.52 8.54
CA PHE A 303 0.33 22.78 8.42
C PHE A 303 0.08 23.70 7.22
N ASN A 304 -0.65 23.16 6.23
CA ASN A 304 -0.98 23.85 4.99
C ASN A 304 -2.31 24.63 5.12
N PRO A 305 -2.64 25.54 4.18
CA PRO A 305 -3.88 26.32 4.26
C PRO A 305 -5.11 25.41 4.36
N GLY A 306 -6.04 25.74 5.26
CA GLY A 306 -7.24 24.95 5.53
C GLY A 306 -7.05 23.74 6.45
N SER A 307 -5.82 23.47 6.90
CA SER A 307 -5.55 22.42 7.89
C SER A 307 -5.87 22.84 9.32
N SER A 308 -5.88 21.85 10.22
CA SER A 308 -6.09 22.03 11.65
C SER A 308 -5.30 21.00 12.46
N GLY A 309 -5.13 21.21 13.76
CA GLY A 309 -4.58 20.16 14.61
C GLY A 309 -4.38 20.56 16.06
N THR A 310 -4.04 19.56 16.88
CA THR A 310 -3.71 19.74 18.29
C THR A 310 -2.46 18.93 18.59
N ILE A 311 -1.46 19.58 19.21
CA ILE A 311 -0.20 18.95 19.57
C ILE A 311 -0.06 18.96 21.09
N ASN A 312 -0.53 17.91 21.77
CA ASN A 312 -0.46 17.81 23.22
C ASN A 312 0.76 17.00 23.66
N ASN A 313 1.55 17.56 24.60
CA ASN A 313 2.72 16.92 25.20
C ASN A 313 3.61 16.20 24.16
N ALA A 314 4.06 16.93 23.13
CA ALA A 314 4.91 16.36 22.09
C ALA A 314 6.39 16.76 22.25
N ILE A 315 7.27 15.97 21.65
CA ILE A 315 8.66 16.31 21.37
C ILE A 315 8.79 16.43 19.86
N ILE A 316 9.30 17.57 19.38
CA ILE A 316 9.66 17.74 17.98
C ILE A 316 11.15 18.03 17.93
N LYS A 317 11.91 17.23 17.20
CA LYS A 317 13.37 17.36 17.13
C LYS A 317 13.91 17.05 15.75
N ASN A 318 15.13 17.52 15.50
CA ASN A 318 15.90 17.32 14.27
C ASN A 318 15.25 17.86 12.98
N GLY A 319 14.15 18.60 13.06
CA GLY A 319 13.56 19.28 11.90
C GLY A 319 14.26 20.59 11.58
N TYR A 320 14.28 21.00 10.31
CA TYR A 320 14.61 22.36 9.94
C TYR A 320 13.61 23.35 10.57
N TYR A 321 12.32 22.97 10.55
CA TYR A 321 11.27 23.60 11.35
C TYR A 321 10.74 22.61 12.39
N GLY A 322 10.42 23.12 13.58
CA GLY A 322 9.61 22.37 14.54
C GLY A 322 8.18 22.26 14.03
N VAL A 323 7.49 23.40 13.96
CA VAL A 323 6.17 23.53 13.32
C VAL A 323 6.21 24.72 12.37
N SER A 324 5.75 24.52 11.14
CA SER A 324 5.52 25.56 10.14
C SER A 324 4.03 25.59 9.80
N VAL A 325 3.45 26.79 9.81
CA VAL A 325 2.04 27.01 9.48
C VAL A 325 1.98 28.01 8.34
N THR A 326 1.28 27.64 7.25
CA THR A 326 1.12 28.47 6.05
C THR A 326 -0.35 28.79 5.80
N GLY A 327 -0.65 30.04 5.44
CA GLY A 327 -2.02 30.53 5.21
C GLY A 327 -2.83 30.73 6.49
N ASN A 328 -4.15 30.76 6.34
CA ASN A 328 -5.11 30.86 7.45
C ASN A 328 -5.58 29.45 7.85
N PRO A 329 -4.98 28.79 8.85
CA PRO A 329 -5.54 27.55 9.39
C PRO A 329 -6.95 27.83 9.92
N THR A 330 -7.92 26.99 9.56
CA THR A 330 -9.34 27.20 9.85
C THR A 330 -9.77 26.65 11.21
N GLY A 331 -8.82 26.07 11.97
CA GLY A 331 -9.05 25.49 13.29
C GLY A 331 -8.03 25.93 14.34
N THR A 332 -8.39 25.74 15.62
CA THR A 332 -7.54 26.03 16.78
C THR A 332 -6.26 25.20 16.67
N THR A 333 -5.14 25.82 16.29
CA THR A 333 -3.82 25.17 16.38
C THR A 333 -3.30 25.43 17.78
N ASN A 334 -3.70 24.59 18.74
CA ASN A 334 -3.07 24.57 20.06
C ASN A 334 -1.75 23.78 19.92
N ILE A 335 -0.65 24.54 19.81
CA ILE A 335 0.74 24.05 19.85
C ILE A 335 1.26 24.21 21.28
#